data_AF-G7HV51-F1
#
_entry.id   AF-G7HV51-F1
#
_cell.length_a   1.000
_cell.length_b   1.000
_cell.length_c   1.000
_cell.angle_alpha   90.00
_cell.angle_beta   90.00
_cell.angle_gamma   90.00
#
_symmetry.space_group_name_H-M   'P 1'
#
loop_
_entity.id
_entity.type
_entity.pdbx_description
1 polymer ?
#
loop_
_entity_poly.entity_id
_entity_poly.type
_entity_poly.pdbx_seq_one_letter_code
_entity_poly.pdbx_strand_id
1 'polypeptide(L)'
;MKLPSNLSKLETFSSWPANYRFAYAMVIVGIFVCLGFFFFGNQPAEGKVLLGLGFIVCLVLGWFMPSWAIDEKEEKARRAWRK
;
A
#
# COMPACT_ATOMS: atom_id res chain seq x y z
N MET A 1 20.44 3.03 20.88
CA MET A 1 19.31 2.13 21.19
C MET A 1 18.74 1.63 19.88
N LYS A 2 18.70 0.31 19.65
CA LYS A 2 18.13 -0.28 18.44
C LYS A 2 16.61 -0.19 18.54
N LEU A 3 15.98 0.59 17.66
CA LEU A 3 14.52 0.65 17.58
C LEU A 3 13.97 -0.77 17.32
N PRO A 4 12.88 -1.20 17.98
CA PRO A 4 12.27 -2.50 17.72
C PRO A 4 11.92 -2.63 16.23
N SER A 5 12.12 -3.83 15.66
CA SER A 5 12.02 -4.12 14.21
C SER A 5 10.69 -3.77 13.55
N ASN A 6 9.63 -3.55 14.34
CA ASN A 6 8.34 -3.06 13.85
C ASN A 6 8.31 -1.53 13.64
N LEU A 7 9.11 -0.76 14.38
CA LEU A 7 9.25 0.68 14.19
C LEU A 7 10.23 1.05 13.07
N SER A 8 11.20 0.19 12.74
CA SER A 8 12.09 0.41 11.60
C SER A 8 11.34 0.36 10.26
N LYS A 9 10.21 -0.36 10.17
CA LYS A 9 9.31 -0.32 8.99
C LYS A 9 8.62 1.04 8.84
N LEU A 10 8.34 1.75 9.93
CA LEU A 10 7.76 3.09 9.92
C LEU A 10 8.79 4.17 9.54
N GLU A 11 10.05 4.04 9.98
CA GLU A 11 11.14 4.90 9.49
C GLU A 11 11.32 4.77 7.97
N THR A 12 11.15 3.55 7.43
CA THR A 12 11.22 3.29 6.00
C THR A 12 10.07 3.97 5.24
N PHE A 13 8.87 4.09 5.82
CA PHE A 13 7.73 4.74 5.16
C PHE A 13 7.95 6.24 4.93
N SER A 14 8.63 6.93 5.86
CA SER A 14 8.94 8.35 5.71
C SER A 14 9.97 8.63 4.61
N SER A 15 10.81 7.65 4.27
CA SER A 15 11.83 7.77 3.21
C SER A 15 11.33 7.36 1.82
N TRP A 16 10.10 6.86 1.71
CA TRP A 16 9.51 6.51 0.42
C TRP A 16 9.15 7.75 -0.38
N PRO A 17 9.12 7.67 -1.72
CA PRO A 17 8.60 8.76 -2.54
C PRO A 17 7.14 9.06 -2.19
N ALA A 18 6.76 10.35 -2.29
CA ALA A 18 5.39 10.80 -2.03
C ALA A 18 4.32 9.99 -2.81
N ASN A 19 4.63 9.60 -4.05
CA ASN A 19 3.74 8.78 -4.88
C ASN A 19 3.51 7.38 -4.28
N TYR A 20 4.56 6.74 -3.77
CA TYR A 20 4.47 5.42 -3.13
C TYR A 20 3.75 5.48 -1.79
N ARG A 21 3.98 6.55 -1.01
CA ARG A 21 3.23 6.79 0.23
C ARG A 21 1.74 6.97 -0.03
N PHE A 22 1.38 7.77 -1.04
CA PHE A 22 -0.01 7.97 -1.45
C PHE A 22 -0.65 6.65 -1.92
N ALA A 23 0.04 5.91 -2.78
CA ALA A 23 -0.45 4.62 -3.27
C ALA A 23 -0.67 3.62 -2.12
N TYR A 24 0.25 3.57 -1.14
CA TYR A 24 0.11 2.71 0.04
C TYR A 24 -1.08 3.10 0.91
N ALA A 25 -1.29 4.41 1.12
CA ALA A 25 -2.48 4.90 1.83
C ALA A 25 -3.77 4.53 1.09
N MET A 26 -3.81 4.65 -0.24
CA MET A 26 -4.95 4.25 -1.06
C MET A 26 -5.23 2.75 -0.98
N VAL A 27 -4.19 1.90 -0.91
CA VAL A 27 -4.34 0.46 -0.69
C VAL A 27 -5.00 0.19 0.66
N ILE A 28 -4.56 0.86 1.74
CA ILE A 28 -5.18 0.74 3.06
C ILE A 28 -6.65 1.16 3.02
N VAL A 29 -6.97 2.28 2.37
CA VAL A 29 -8.36 2.71 2.18
C VAL A 29 -9.17 1.66 1.43
N GLY A 30 -8.61 1.06 0.38
CA GLY A 30 -9.24 -0.02 -0.38
C GLY A 30 -9.58 -1.26 0.47
N ILE A 31 -8.69 -1.64 1.40
CA ILE A 31 -8.94 -2.72 2.36
C ILE A 31 -10.18 -2.40 3.21
N PHE A 32 -10.27 -1.19 3.75
CA PHE A 32 -11.41 -0.77 4.56
C PHE A 32 -12.72 -0.70 3.78
N VAL A 33 -12.68 -0.24 2.53
CA VAL A 33 -13.86 -0.22 1.65
C VAL A 33 -14.33 -1.65 1.37
N CYS A 34 -13.42 -2.57 1.04
CA CYS A 34 -13.77 -3.98 0.82
C CYS A 34 -14.36 -4.62 2.08
N LEU A 35 -13.79 -4.38 3.26
CA LEU A 35 -14.33 -4.87 4.53
C LEU A 35 -15.70 -4.26 4.83
N GLY A 36 -15.88 -2.96 4.61
CA GLY A 36 -17.16 -2.28 4.80
C GLY A 36 -18.27 -2.87 3.93
N PHE A 37 -18.00 -3.08 2.65
CA PHE A 37 -18.96 -3.74 1.76
C PHE A 37 -19.18 -5.23 2.09
N PHE A 38 -18.16 -5.93 2.61
CA PHE A 38 -18.31 -7.33 3.01
C PHE A 38 -19.22 -7.50 4.22
N PHE A 39 -19.11 -6.63 5.23
CA PHE A 39 -19.92 -6.70 6.46
C PHE A 39 -21.28 -6.02 6.34
N PHE A 40 -21.39 -4.93 5.58
CA PHE A 40 -22.61 -4.11 5.53
C PHE A 40 -23.31 -4.09 4.16
N GLY A 41 -22.69 -4.68 3.13
CA GLY A 41 -23.24 -4.67 1.77
C GLY A 41 -24.18 -5.84 1.50
N ASN A 42 -25.36 -5.53 0.95
CA ASN A 42 -26.27 -6.56 0.42
C ASN A 42 -25.95 -6.86 -1.06
N GLN A 43 -24.83 -7.51 -1.31
CA GLN A 43 -24.39 -7.84 -2.67
C GLN A 43 -24.75 -9.28 -3.07
N PRO A 44 -25.06 -9.52 -4.36
CA PRO A 44 -25.21 -10.88 -4.90
C PRO A 44 -23.87 -11.64 -4.84
N ALA A 45 -23.92 -12.97 -5.03
CA ALA A 45 -22.75 -13.84 -4.90
C ALA A 45 -21.55 -13.40 -5.74
N GLU A 46 -21.79 -12.95 -6.98
CA GLU A 46 -20.77 -12.43 -7.88
C GLU A 46 -20.06 -11.19 -7.31
N GLY A 47 -20.81 -10.26 -6.70
CA GLY A 47 -20.27 -9.07 -6.06
C GLY A 47 -19.39 -9.40 -4.86
N LYS A 48 -19.78 -10.40 -4.07
CA LYS A 48 -18.98 -10.89 -2.92
C LYS A 48 -17.65 -11.50 -3.37
N VAL A 49 -17.64 -12.24 -4.47
CA VAL A 49 -16.40 -12.80 -5.04
C VAL A 49 -15.49 -11.68 -5.54
N LEU A 50 -16.04 -10.68 -6.23
CA LEU A 50 -15.27 -9.54 -6.71
C LEU A 50 -14.66 -8.73 -5.56
N LEU A 51 -15.43 -8.49 -4.49
CA LEU A 51 -14.96 -7.84 -3.27
C LEU A 51 -13.86 -8.65 -2.56
N GLY A 52 -14.04 -9.97 -2.48
CA GLY A 52 -13.04 -10.88 -1.91
C GLY A 52 -11.73 -10.85 -2.69
N LEU A 53 -11.80 -10.88 -4.03
CA LEU A 53 -10.64 -10.74 -4.91
C LEU A 53 -9.98 -9.36 -4.74
N GLY A 54 -10.76 -8.28 -4.73
CA GLY A 54 -10.26 -6.93 -4.51
C GLY A 54 -9.54 -6.80 -3.17
N PHE A 55 -10.11 -7.38 -2.11
CA PHE A 55 -9.51 -7.40 -0.77
C PHE A 55 -8.16 -8.13 -0.75
N ILE A 56 -8.09 -9.32 -1.34
CA ILE A 56 -6.84 -10.10 -1.43
C ILE A 56 -5.78 -9.31 -2.22
N VAL A 57 -6.15 -8.69 -3.34
CA VAL A 57 -5.24 -7.86 -4.14
C VAL A 57 -4.72 -6.69 -3.31
N CYS A 58 -5.57 -6.00 -2.54
CA CYS A 58 -5.12 -4.91 -1.67
C CYS A 58 -4.15 -5.41 -0.58
N LEU A 59 -4.38 -6.57 0.02
CA LEU A 59 -3.46 -7.14 1.01
C LEU A 59 -2.09 -7.49 0.40
N VAL A 60 -2.10 -8.14 -0.77
CA VAL A 60 -0.88 -8.51 -1.50
C VAL A 60 -0.13 -7.25 -1.91
N LEU A 61 -0.81 -6.26 -2.49
CA LEU A 61 -0.19 -4.99 -2.86
C LEU A 61 0.41 -4.28 -1.64
N GLY A 62 -0.31 -4.19 -0.53
CA GLY A 62 0.21 -3.58 0.70
C GLY A 62 1.43 -4.32 1.24
N TRP A 63 1.47 -5.64 1.13
CA TRP A 63 2.62 -6.43 1.58
C TRP A 63 3.86 -6.28 0.69
N PHE A 64 3.69 -6.22 -0.63
CA PHE A 64 4.79 -6.14 -1.59
C PHE A 64 5.23 -4.71 -1.92
N MET A 65 4.39 -3.70 -1.72
CA MET A 65 4.74 -2.29 -1.97
C MET A 65 6.06 -1.83 -1.32
N PRO A 66 6.38 -2.22 -0.06
CA PRO A 66 7.67 -1.91 0.54
C PRO A 66 8.89 -2.36 -0.25
N SER A 67 8.76 -3.45 -1.03
CA SER A 67 9.84 -3.94 -1.88
C SER A 67 9.95 -3.20 -3.22
N TRP A 68 8.91 -2.47 -3.61
CA TRP A 68 8.85 -1.71 -4.86
C TRP A 68 9.13 -0.22 -4.67
N ALA A 69 9.05 0.26 -3.44
CA ALA A 69 9.40 1.63 -3.10
C ALA A 69 10.91 1.84 -3.27
N ILE A 70 11.29 2.30 -4.47
CA ILE A 70 12.63 2.79 -4.78
C ILE A 70 12.92 3.98 -3.86
N ASP A 71 14.09 3.98 -3.22
CA ASP A 71 14.52 5.01 -2.28
C ASP A 71 14.40 6.42 -2.92
N GLU A 72 13.87 7.41 -2.21
CA GLU A 72 13.76 8.79 -2.68
C GLU A 72 15.09 9.33 -3.23
N LYS A 73 16.22 8.86 -2.70
CA LYS A 73 17.54 9.21 -3.20
C LYS A 73 17.79 8.74 -4.63
N GLU A 74 17.39 7.52 -4.97
CA GLU A 74 17.51 6.99 -6.33
C GLU A 74 16.54 7.68 -7.28
N GLU A 75 15.31 7.99 -6.83
CA GLU A 75 14.36 8.68 -7.69
C GLU A 75 14.77 10.14 -7.95
N LYS A 76 15.31 10.82 -6.93
CA LYS A 76 15.85 12.18 -7.06
C LYS A 76 17.12 12.20 -7.91
N ALA A 77 17.98 11.19 -7.79
CA ALA A 77 19.14 11.00 -8.67
C ALA A 77 18.73 10.74 -10.13
N ARG A 78 17.73 9.88 -10.37
CA ARG A 78 17.20 9.64 -11.73
C ARG A 78 16.54 10.88 -12.33
N ARG A 79 15.85 11.71 -11.53
CA ARG A 79 15.28 12.98 -11.99
C ARG A 79 16.34 14.04 -12.24
N ALA A 80 17.41 14.08 -11.44
CA ALA A 80 18.56 14.95 -11.66
C ALA A 80 19.34 14.57 -12.93
N TRP A 81 19.45 13.26 -13.23
CA TRP A 81 20.06 12.76 -14.47
C TRP A 81 19.22 13.00 -15.73
N ARG A 82 17.91 13.20 -15.59
CA ARG A 82 17.00 13.48 -16.72
C ARG A 82 16.85 14.97 -17.04
N LYS A 83 17.52 15.84 -16.28
CA LYS A 83 17.49 17.29 -16.40
C LYS A 83 18.82 17.80 -16.95
#